data_AF-A0A177KA82-F1
#
_entry.id   AF-A0A177KA82-F1
#
_cell.length_a   1.000
_cell.length_b   1.000
_cell.length_c   1.000
_cell.angle_alpha   90.00
_cell.angle_beta   90.00
_cell.angle_gamma   90.00
#
_symmetry.space_group_name_H-M   'P 1'
#
loop_
_entity.id
_entity.type
_entity.pdbx_description
1 polymer ?
#
loop_
_entity_poly.entity_id
_entity_poly.type
_entity_poly.pdbx_seq_one_letter_code
_entity_poly.pdbx_strand_id
1 'polypeptide(L)'
;MEREGEEAVADAAASDAPAPRTRTATVAGPRRRRKLAFDLTVLGVVGILFIGAVGATSAVLYRQLYSPTAFVLDYLHLLADGRATDALLVPGVSATSKDLAAAGLPADASAALLRGSTLTPLSDVEPVSEETDADGTTAVTVTYRVGGHAGETTFEVERDDDEGGILPRWRFAQSPLAVIELGVRGSMQFEVNGFEIDKRQVSPEAEEADPLEPIPMLAFSPGLYSITVDTAATTSPGVAVLSDTPLAEIPVSFQAEPTDEFVGVVQREVDAFLAECATQKVLQPTGCPFGYYVRNRIVEPPTWSIEENPVVTLEPDGAGWAITRTQAVAKIDVQIQSIFDGSIYDVTELVPFFLTGKITILPDGTASIAVSAAD
;
A
#
# COMPACT_ATOMS: atom_id res chain seq x y z
N MET A 1 -31.27 64.26 49.25
CA MET A 1 -32.51 65.05 49.10
C MET A 1 -33.57 64.14 48.50
N GLU A 2 -34.56 63.66 49.26
CA GLU A 2 -35.52 64.43 50.10
C GLU A 2 -36.38 65.34 49.22
N ARG A 3 -37.71 65.43 49.39
CA ARG A 3 -38.59 64.86 50.43
C ARG A 3 -40.02 64.69 49.85
N GLU A 4 -40.92 63.91 50.47
CA GLU A 4 -42.06 64.43 51.28
C GLU A 4 -42.55 65.81 50.79
N GLY A 5 -43.78 65.95 50.29
CA GLY A 5 -45.01 66.02 51.11
C GLY A 5 -45.71 67.32 50.67
N GLU A 6 -47.00 67.31 50.34
CA GLU A 6 -48.15 67.36 51.24
C GLU A 6 -48.79 68.78 51.17
N GLU A 7 -50.06 68.87 51.55
CA GLU A 7 -50.93 70.05 51.63
C GLU A 7 -51.38 70.77 50.33
N ALA A 8 -52.51 71.50 50.32
CA ALA A 8 -53.87 71.20 50.84
C ALA A 8 -54.86 72.34 50.41
N VAL A 9 -56.17 72.09 50.59
CA VAL A 9 -57.21 73.07 50.99
C VAL A 9 -57.68 74.18 49.99
N ALA A 10 -59.00 74.13 49.71
CA ALA A 10 -59.96 75.25 49.48
C ALA A 10 -59.88 76.14 48.21
N ASP A 11 -60.96 76.80 47.75
CA ASP A 11 -62.43 76.56 47.84
C ASP A 11 -63.18 77.50 46.87
N ALA A 12 -64.44 77.17 46.54
CA ALA A 12 -65.58 78.01 46.15
C ALA A 12 -65.52 79.07 45.02
N ALA A 13 -66.27 78.78 43.94
CA ALA A 13 -67.46 79.53 43.49
C ALA A 13 -68.07 78.79 42.26
N ALA A 14 -69.29 78.22 42.25
CA ALA A 14 -70.64 78.79 42.43
C ALA A 14 -70.92 79.95 41.43
N SER A 15 -71.97 79.96 40.60
CA SER A 15 -73.19 79.12 40.50
C SER A 15 -73.57 78.94 39.00
N ASP A 16 -74.67 78.34 38.52
CA ASP A 16 -75.95 77.94 39.13
C ASP A 16 -76.60 76.71 38.42
N ALA A 17 -77.93 76.59 38.44
CA ALA A 17 -78.75 75.43 38.05
C ALA A 17 -79.85 75.84 37.01
N PRO A 18 -80.77 74.95 36.53
CA PRO A 18 -80.99 73.55 36.89
C PRO A 18 -81.18 72.53 35.74
N ALA A 19 -81.11 71.25 36.12
CA ALA A 19 -81.47 70.07 35.30
C ALA A 19 -82.99 69.75 35.45
N PRO A 20 -83.62 68.76 34.74
CA PRO A 20 -83.20 67.35 34.84
C PRO A 20 -83.57 66.36 33.68
N ARG A 21 -83.04 65.13 33.83
CA ARG A 21 -83.48 63.80 33.31
C ARG A 21 -83.07 63.31 31.90
N THR A 22 -81.95 62.57 31.92
CA THR A 22 -81.78 61.19 31.40
C THR A 22 -82.24 60.82 29.98
N ARG A 23 -81.25 60.53 29.11
CA ARG A 23 -81.25 59.33 28.25
C ARG A 23 -79.87 58.66 28.26
N THR A 24 -79.84 57.40 28.69
CA THR A 24 -78.66 56.54 28.58
C THR A 24 -78.51 56.07 27.13
N ALA A 25 -77.35 56.30 26.51
CA ALA A 25 -77.01 55.76 25.20
C ALA A 25 -75.61 55.14 25.25
N THR A 26 -75.55 53.83 25.38
CA THR A 26 -74.32 53.04 25.29
C THR A 26 -73.84 52.99 23.83
N VAL A 27 -72.74 53.67 23.52
CA VAL A 27 -72.09 53.56 22.19
C VAL A 27 -71.13 52.38 22.20
N ALA A 28 -71.41 51.39 21.36
CA ALA A 28 -70.65 50.15 21.27
C ALA A 28 -69.31 50.32 20.53
N GLY A 29 -68.25 49.67 21.03
CA GLY A 29 -66.96 49.60 20.36
C GLY A 29 -66.97 48.66 19.14
N PRO A 30 -66.43 49.06 17.98
CA PRO A 30 -66.45 48.24 16.77
C PRO A 30 -65.34 47.18 16.74
N ARG A 31 -65.73 45.92 16.98
CA ARG A 31 -65.26 44.67 16.33
C ARG A 31 -63.91 44.71 15.55
N ARG A 32 -62.76 44.87 16.21
CA ARG A 32 -61.43 44.68 15.58
C ARG A 32 -60.82 43.27 15.76
N ARG A 33 -61.34 42.44 16.68
CA ARG A 33 -60.76 41.12 17.04
C ARG A 33 -60.88 40.03 15.95
N ARG A 34 -61.87 40.10 15.05
CA ARG A 34 -62.09 39.03 14.03
C ARG A 34 -61.05 39.01 12.91
N LYS A 35 -60.48 40.15 12.51
CA LYS A 35 -59.41 40.18 11.50
C LYS A 35 -58.10 39.61 12.07
N LEU A 36 -57.68 40.08 13.24
CA LEU A 36 -56.46 39.60 13.89
C LEU A 36 -56.43 38.08 14.11
N ALA A 37 -57.56 37.47 14.49
CA ALA A 37 -57.66 36.02 14.65
C ALA A 37 -57.50 35.28 13.30
N PHE A 38 -58.10 35.80 12.22
CA PHE A 38 -57.95 35.24 10.88
C PHE A 38 -56.50 35.39 10.38
N ASP A 39 -55.92 36.57 10.52
CA ASP A 39 -54.54 36.87 10.10
C ASP A 39 -53.53 35.99 10.85
N LEU A 40 -53.73 35.75 12.15
CA LEU A 40 -52.92 34.80 12.94
C LEU A 40 -53.11 33.34 12.51
N THR A 41 -54.33 32.91 12.16
CA THR A 41 -54.52 31.55 11.62
C THR A 41 -53.88 31.37 10.25
N VAL A 42 -53.93 32.39 9.37
CA VAL A 42 -53.25 32.35 8.07
C VAL A 42 -51.73 32.33 8.27
N LEU A 43 -51.19 33.16 9.15
CA LEU A 43 -49.75 33.16 9.48
C LEU A 43 -49.31 31.81 10.07
N GLY A 44 -50.13 31.19 10.92
CA GLY A 44 -49.86 29.86 11.48
C GLY A 44 -49.85 28.76 10.41
N VAL A 45 -50.81 28.77 9.48
CA VAL A 45 -50.86 27.83 8.35
C VAL A 45 -49.67 28.04 7.40
N VAL A 46 -49.32 29.30 7.09
CA VAL A 46 -48.13 29.62 6.29
C VAL A 46 -46.85 29.20 7.01
N GLY A 47 -46.76 29.37 8.34
CA GLY A 47 -45.64 28.90 9.14
C GLY A 47 -45.49 27.38 9.12
N ILE A 48 -46.58 26.63 9.26
CA ILE A 48 -46.59 25.16 9.16
C ILE A 48 -46.21 24.71 7.75
N LEU A 49 -46.74 25.35 6.71
CA LEU A 49 -46.37 25.05 5.31
C LEU A 49 -44.91 25.39 5.02
N PHE A 50 -44.37 26.46 5.58
CA PHE A 50 -42.96 26.83 5.42
C PHE A 50 -42.05 25.85 6.16
N ILE A 51 -42.38 25.46 7.40
CA ILE A 51 -41.65 24.42 8.13
C ILE A 51 -41.73 23.07 7.40
N GLY A 52 -42.88 22.72 6.82
CA GLY A 52 -43.06 21.53 6.01
C GLY A 52 -42.25 21.57 4.71
N ALA A 53 -42.21 22.71 4.01
CA ALA A 53 -41.43 22.89 2.79
C ALA A 53 -39.92 22.87 3.08
N VAL A 54 -39.45 23.60 4.10
CA VAL A 54 -38.05 23.54 4.56
C VAL A 54 -37.71 22.13 5.01
N GLY A 55 -38.56 21.48 5.82
CA GLY A 55 -38.35 20.10 6.27
C GLY A 55 -38.27 19.10 5.11
N ALA A 56 -39.13 19.22 4.10
CA ALA A 56 -39.10 18.38 2.91
C ALA A 56 -37.86 18.64 2.03
N THR A 57 -37.50 19.92 1.78
CA THR A 57 -36.29 20.27 1.02
C THR A 57 -35.03 19.82 1.75
N SER A 58 -34.95 20.05 3.06
CA SER A 58 -33.87 19.54 3.91
C SER A 58 -33.83 18.02 3.90
N ALA A 59 -34.96 17.30 3.98
CA ALA A 59 -34.97 15.84 3.92
C ALA A 59 -34.50 15.28 2.57
N VAL A 60 -34.80 15.96 1.45
CA VAL A 60 -34.29 15.57 0.12
C VAL A 60 -32.78 15.81 0.02
N LEU A 61 -32.30 17.00 0.40
CA LEU A 61 -30.87 17.32 0.39
C LEU A 61 -30.08 16.44 1.36
N TYR A 62 -30.66 16.15 2.53
CA TYR A 62 -30.10 15.25 3.54
C TYR A 62 -29.99 13.82 3.01
N ARG A 63 -30.99 13.31 2.29
CA ARG A 63 -30.89 11.99 1.63
C ARG A 63 -29.81 11.93 0.56
N GLN A 64 -29.51 13.04 -0.11
CA GLN A 64 -28.41 13.09 -1.08
C GLN A 64 -27.03 13.13 -0.40
N LEU A 65 -26.91 13.83 0.72
CA LEU A 65 -25.65 13.96 1.47
C LEU A 65 -25.35 12.78 2.41
N TYR A 66 -26.35 11.98 2.78
CA TYR A 66 -26.24 10.81 3.65
C TYR A 66 -26.77 9.53 2.97
N SER A 67 -26.55 9.39 1.65
CA SER A 67 -26.82 8.17 0.89
C SER A 67 -25.67 7.15 0.98
N PRO A 68 -25.93 5.86 0.68
CA PRO A 68 -24.90 4.85 0.42
C PRO A 68 -23.85 5.36 -0.58
N THR A 69 -24.32 5.90 -1.71
CA THR A 69 -23.45 6.51 -2.74
C THR A 69 -22.58 7.64 -2.18
N ALA A 70 -23.12 8.57 -1.39
CA ALA A 70 -22.34 9.68 -0.86
C ALA A 70 -21.24 9.22 0.12
N PHE A 71 -21.51 8.19 0.93
CA PHE A 71 -20.53 7.57 1.81
C PHE A 71 -19.37 6.93 1.03
N VAL A 72 -19.68 6.17 -0.03
CA VAL A 72 -18.67 5.56 -0.91
C VAL A 72 -17.84 6.64 -1.63
N LEU A 73 -18.48 7.69 -2.14
CA LEU A 73 -17.78 8.80 -2.79
C LEU A 73 -16.85 9.57 -1.84
N ASP A 74 -17.23 9.74 -0.56
CA ASP A 74 -16.35 10.37 0.45
C ASP A 74 -15.08 9.53 0.68
N TYR A 75 -15.22 8.21 0.85
CA TYR A 75 -14.08 7.29 0.91
C TYR A 75 -13.17 7.38 -0.33
N LEU A 76 -13.75 7.44 -1.53
CA LEU A 76 -12.99 7.55 -2.78
C LEU A 76 -12.28 8.90 -2.92
N HIS A 77 -12.87 10.00 -2.41
CA HIS A 77 -12.18 11.29 -2.34
C HIS A 77 -10.99 11.24 -1.38
N LEU A 78 -11.08 10.53 -0.26
CA LEU A 78 -9.93 10.33 0.64
C LEU A 78 -8.79 9.57 -0.06
N LEU A 79 -9.10 8.57 -0.89
CA LEU A 79 -8.09 7.89 -1.70
C LEU A 79 -7.51 8.81 -2.80
N ALA A 80 -8.35 9.60 -3.48
CA ALA A 80 -7.94 10.57 -4.50
C ALA A 80 -6.97 11.64 -3.94
N ASP A 81 -7.25 12.13 -2.73
CA ASP A 81 -6.41 13.10 -2.01
C ASP A 81 -5.16 12.44 -1.35
N GLY A 82 -4.97 11.12 -1.46
CA GLY A 82 -3.87 10.38 -0.82
C GLY A 82 -3.99 10.26 0.71
N ARG A 83 -5.17 10.54 1.27
CA ARG A 83 -5.47 10.58 2.72
C ARG A 83 -5.73 9.19 3.30
N ALA A 84 -4.82 8.25 3.07
CA ALA A 84 -4.92 6.86 3.50
C ALA A 84 -5.29 6.69 4.99
N THR A 85 -4.68 7.45 5.90
CA THR A 85 -4.98 7.36 7.34
C THR A 85 -6.43 7.72 7.67
N ASP A 86 -6.99 8.71 6.97
CA ASP A 86 -8.40 9.09 7.14
C ASP A 86 -9.33 8.05 6.51
N ALA A 87 -8.95 7.48 5.36
CA ALA A 87 -9.70 6.39 4.72
C ALA A 87 -9.80 5.15 5.63
N LEU A 88 -8.76 4.81 6.40
CA LEU A 88 -8.80 3.72 7.38
C LEU A 88 -9.73 3.98 8.57
N LEU A 89 -10.08 5.24 8.86
CA LEU A 89 -11.01 5.61 9.93
C LEU A 89 -12.48 5.56 9.46
N VAL A 90 -12.73 5.37 8.16
CA VAL A 90 -14.09 5.22 7.63
C VAL A 90 -14.68 3.88 8.14
N PRO A 91 -15.90 3.87 8.71
CA PRO A 91 -16.51 2.67 9.28
C PRO A 91 -16.54 1.48 8.32
N GLY A 92 -16.02 0.34 8.79
CA GLY A 92 -15.93 -0.90 8.01
C GLY A 92 -14.70 -1.00 7.08
N VAL A 93 -13.85 0.03 6.98
CA VAL A 93 -12.65 -0.06 6.13
C VAL A 93 -11.59 -0.99 6.73
N SER A 94 -11.22 -0.78 8.00
CA SER A 94 -10.22 -1.60 8.67
C SER A 94 -10.70 -3.06 8.83
N ALA A 95 -9.99 -4.02 8.24
CA ALA A 95 -10.18 -5.44 8.49
C ALA A 95 -9.28 -5.91 9.65
N THR A 96 -9.81 -6.70 10.59
CA THR A 96 -8.99 -7.39 11.58
C THR A 96 -8.51 -8.73 11.03
N SER A 97 -7.46 -9.32 11.63
CA SER A 97 -7.00 -10.69 11.34
C SER A 97 -8.12 -11.75 11.35
N LYS A 98 -9.16 -11.53 12.17
CA LYS A 98 -10.34 -12.41 12.22
C LYS A 98 -11.24 -12.24 10.99
N ASP A 99 -11.40 -11.01 10.52
CA ASP A 99 -12.26 -10.70 9.37
C ASP A 99 -11.59 -11.18 8.07
N LEU A 100 -10.27 -10.99 7.95
CA LEU A 100 -9.45 -11.57 6.88
C LEU A 100 -9.56 -13.10 6.85
N ALA A 101 -9.36 -13.76 8.00
CA ALA A 101 -9.50 -15.22 8.10
C ALA A 101 -10.93 -15.72 7.81
N ALA A 102 -11.96 -14.93 8.12
CA ALA A 102 -13.35 -15.25 7.78
C ALA A 102 -13.64 -15.11 6.27
N ALA A 103 -12.95 -14.20 5.59
CA ALA A 103 -12.95 -14.07 4.13
C ALA A 103 -12.04 -15.09 3.41
N GLY A 104 -11.24 -15.88 4.16
CA GLY A 104 -10.29 -16.85 3.61
C GLY A 104 -8.92 -16.26 3.24
N LEU A 105 -8.65 -15.01 3.61
CA LEU A 105 -7.39 -14.30 3.33
C LEU A 105 -6.37 -14.48 4.46
N PRO A 106 -5.06 -14.28 4.21
CA PRO A 106 -4.02 -14.31 5.23
C PRO A 106 -4.27 -13.31 6.37
N ALA A 107 -4.28 -13.83 7.59
CA ALA A 107 -4.66 -13.10 8.80
C ALA A 107 -3.57 -12.13 9.32
N ASP A 108 -2.36 -12.28 8.80
CA ASP A 108 -1.11 -11.59 9.09
C ASP A 108 -0.68 -10.63 7.96
N ALA A 109 -1.57 -10.36 7.01
CA ALA A 109 -1.33 -9.44 5.90
C ALA A 109 -0.82 -8.06 6.36
N SER A 110 0.30 -7.64 5.79
CA SER A 110 1.01 -6.45 6.22
C SER A 110 0.31 -5.16 5.81
N ALA A 111 0.12 -4.24 6.75
CA ALA A 111 -0.45 -2.91 6.50
C ALA A 111 0.51 -1.93 5.79
N ALA A 112 1.62 -2.43 5.22
CA ALA A 112 2.67 -1.60 4.61
C ALA A 112 2.15 -0.66 3.53
N LEU A 113 1.23 -1.11 2.67
CA LEU A 113 0.69 -0.33 1.55
C LEU A 113 -0.51 0.57 1.93
N LEU A 114 -0.95 0.56 3.19
CA LEU A 114 -2.06 1.36 3.69
C LEU A 114 -1.62 2.79 4.07
N ARG A 115 -0.96 3.48 3.13
CA ARG A 115 -0.37 4.82 3.33
C ARG A 115 -0.47 5.69 2.07
N GLY A 116 -0.43 7.00 2.24
CA GLY A 116 -0.56 7.95 1.12
C GLY A 116 0.57 7.85 0.08
N SER A 117 1.79 7.48 0.51
CA SER A 117 2.94 7.35 -0.40
C SER A 117 2.86 6.15 -1.36
N THR A 118 2.00 5.18 -1.08
CA THR A 118 1.77 3.99 -1.93
C THR A 118 0.49 4.11 -2.74
N LEU A 119 -0.27 5.20 -2.65
CA LEU A 119 -1.50 5.42 -3.42
C LEU A 119 -1.23 6.09 -4.76
N THR A 120 -1.71 5.49 -5.84
CA THR A 120 -1.91 6.19 -7.12
C THR A 120 -3.22 6.99 -7.03
N PRO A 121 -3.23 8.32 -7.27
CA PRO A 121 -4.44 9.12 -7.19
C PRO A 121 -5.56 8.64 -8.12
N LEU A 122 -6.79 8.67 -7.62
CA LEU A 122 -8.01 8.46 -8.38
C LEU A 122 -8.46 9.77 -9.06
N SER A 123 -9.18 9.63 -10.16
CA SER A 123 -9.75 10.73 -10.96
C SER A 123 -11.05 10.26 -11.62
N ASP A 124 -11.86 11.19 -12.13
CA ASP A 124 -13.11 10.92 -12.85
C ASP A 124 -14.03 9.90 -12.15
N VAL A 125 -14.22 10.06 -10.82
CA VAL A 125 -15.03 9.15 -10.00
C VAL A 125 -16.52 9.45 -10.18
N GLU A 126 -17.27 8.51 -10.76
CA GLU A 126 -18.71 8.66 -11.05
C GLU A 126 -19.52 7.43 -10.57
N PRO A 127 -20.63 7.61 -9.84
CA PRO A 127 -21.50 6.51 -9.45
C PRO A 127 -22.36 6.03 -10.62
N VAL A 128 -22.47 4.72 -10.79
CA VAL A 128 -23.20 4.06 -11.88
C VAL A 128 -24.52 3.46 -11.40
N SER A 129 -24.52 2.76 -10.26
CA SER A 129 -25.71 2.12 -9.68
C SER A 129 -25.68 2.07 -8.16
N GLU A 130 -26.87 2.10 -7.56
CA GLU A 130 -27.13 1.87 -6.13
C GLU A 130 -28.31 0.89 -6.04
N GLU A 131 -28.08 -0.32 -5.56
CA GLU A 131 -29.08 -1.38 -5.44
C GLU A 131 -29.11 -1.93 -4.01
N THR A 132 -30.27 -1.86 -3.35
CA THR A 132 -30.45 -2.36 -1.97
C THR A 132 -31.07 -3.77 -1.99
N ASP A 133 -30.39 -4.72 -1.37
CA ASP A 133 -30.81 -6.10 -1.24
C ASP A 133 -31.86 -6.32 -0.14
N ALA A 134 -32.46 -7.51 -0.15
CA ALA A 134 -33.56 -7.87 0.74
C ALA A 134 -33.15 -8.06 2.22
N ASP A 135 -31.86 -8.19 2.49
CA ASP A 135 -31.26 -8.27 3.83
C ASP A 135 -30.98 -6.89 4.45
N GLY A 136 -30.91 -5.84 3.63
CA GLY A 136 -30.61 -4.46 4.02
C GLY A 136 -29.24 -3.95 3.56
N THR A 137 -28.40 -4.82 2.98
CA THR A 137 -27.14 -4.44 2.34
C THR A 137 -27.42 -3.60 1.08
N THR A 138 -26.55 -2.65 0.75
CA THR A 138 -26.65 -1.87 -0.48
C THR A 138 -25.35 -1.95 -1.28
N ALA A 139 -25.46 -2.45 -2.50
CA ALA A 139 -24.38 -2.46 -3.49
C ALA A 139 -24.32 -1.10 -4.20
N VAL A 140 -23.15 -0.46 -4.15
CA VAL A 140 -22.86 0.80 -4.83
C VAL A 140 -21.75 0.57 -5.85
N THR A 141 -22.05 0.69 -7.13
CA THR A 141 -21.07 0.58 -8.20
C THR A 141 -20.61 1.96 -8.65
N VAL A 142 -19.30 2.15 -8.70
CA VAL A 142 -18.63 3.38 -9.17
C VAL A 142 -17.69 3.05 -10.32
N THR A 143 -17.54 4.00 -11.24
CA THR A 143 -16.42 4.02 -12.20
C THR A 143 -15.43 5.10 -11.79
N TYR A 144 -14.17 4.93 -12.18
CA TYR A 144 -13.06 5.83 -11.86
C TYR A 144 -11.93 5.66 -12.88
N ARG A 145 -10.94 6.56 -12.81
CA ARG A 145 -9.65 6.41 -13.47
C ARG A 145 -8.50 6.41 -12.46
N VAL A 146 -7.59 5.45 -12.60
CA VAL A 146 -6.37 5.31 -11.78
C VAL A 146 -5.17 5.02 -12.69
N GLY A 147 -4.08 5.77 -12.53
CA GLY A 147 -2.89 5.62 -13.39
C GLY A 147 -3.16 5.77 -14.89
N GLY A 148 -4.23 6.47 -15.28
CA GLY A 148 -4.68 6.59 -16.67
C GLY A 148 -5.58 5.45 -17.18
N HIS A 149 -5.71 4.35 -16.44
CA HIS A 149 -6.64 3.25 -16.73
C HIS A 149 -8.04 3.54 -16.18
N ALA A 150 -9.09 3.09 -16.87
CA ALA A 150 -10.45 3.12 -16.33
C ALA A 150 -10.72 1.83 -15.53
N GLY A 151 -11.44 1.95 -14.42
CA GLY A 151 -11.87 0.83 -13.59
C GLY A 151 -13.31 1.00 -13.10
N GLU A 152 -13.86 -0.08 -12.57
CA GLU A 152 -15.20 -0.15 -11.99
C GLU A 152 -15.12 -1.00 -10.73
N THR A 153 -15.71 -0.53 -9.63
CA THR A 153 -15.74 -1.23 -8.34
C THR A 153 -17.16 -1.19 -7.78
N THR A 154 -17.64 -2.33 -7.29
CA THR A 154 -18.87 -2.42 -6.49
C THR A 154 -18.51 -2.58 -5.02
N PHE A 155 -19.12 -1.75 -4.18
CA PHE A 155 -18.96 -1.76 -2.73
C PHE A 155 -20.25 -2.19 -2.04
N GLU A 156 -20.14 -3.08 -1.06
CA GLU A 156 -21.25 -3.45 -0.19
C GLU A 156 -21.24 -2.60 1.09
N VAL A 157 -22.29 -1.82 1.31
CA VAL A 157 -22.45 -0.97 2.50
C VAL A 157 -23.76 -1.27 3.22
N GLU A 158 -23.72 -1.20 4.54
CA GLU A 158 -24.86 -1.44 5.43
C GLU A 158 -25.05 -0.27 6.40
N ARG A 159 -26.17 -0.26 7.11
CA ARG A 159 -26.42 0.76 8.13
C ARG A 159 -25.59 0.48 9.37
N ASP A 160 -24.93 1.52 9.85
CA ASP A 160 -24.23 1.52 11.13
C ASP A 160 -25.23 1.84 12.26
N ASP A 161 -25.85 0.78 12.80
CA ASP A 161 -26.85 0.85 13.87
C ASP A 161 -26.23 0.89 15.30
N ASP A 162 -24.90 0.84 15.42
CA ASP A 162 -24.19 0.63 16.71
C ASP A 162 -24.16 1.88 17.63
N GLU A 163 -24.56 3.05 17.14
CA GLU A 163 -24.81 4.23 17.98
C GLU A 163 -26.25 4.71 17.88
N GLY A 164 -26.90 4.92 19.05
CA GLY A 164 -28.29 5.40 19.20
C GLY A 164 -28.54 6.86 18.79
N GLY A 165 -27.92 7.33 17.72
CA GLY A 165 -28.18 8.60 17.06
C GLY A 165 -29.46 8.58 16.22
N ILE A 166 -29.98 9.77 15.92
CA ILE A 166 -31.17 9.97 15.09
C ILE A 166 -30.86 10.10 13.57
N LEU A 167 -29.60 9.89 13.19
CA LEU A 167 -29.09 10.11 11.83
C LEU A 167 -28.64 8.76 11.26
N PRO A 168 -29.09 8.34 10.06
CA PRO A 168 -28.54 7.17 9.40
C PRO A 168 -27.04 7.35 9.17
N ARG A 169 -26.27 6.34 9.56
CA ARG A 169 -24.85 6.20 9.26
C ARG A 169 -24.66 4.98 8.39
N TRP A 170 -23.58 4.99 7.63
CA TRP A 170 -23.19 3.89 6.75
C TRP A 170 -21.82 3.38 7.18
N ARG A 171 -21.64 2.08 7.00
CA ARG A 171 -20.37 1.38 7.13
C ARG A 171 -20.23 0.43 5.95
N PHE A 172 -19.00 0.12 5.57
CA PHE A 172 -18.75 -0.99 4.67
C PHE A 172 -19.17 -2.30 5.36
N ALA A 173 -20.04 -3.06 4.69
CA ALA A 173 -20.41 -4.42 5.11
C ALA A 173 -19.26 -5.38 4.80
N GLN A 174 -18.68 -5.21 3.60
CA GLN A 174 -17.45 -5.86 3.13
C GLN A 174 -16.32 -4.82 3.08
N SER A 175 -15.20 -5.07 3.76
CA SER A 175 -14.04 -4.16 3.76
C SER A 175 -13.58 -3.90 2.31
N PRO A 176 -13.33 -2.62 1.92
CA PRO A 176 -12.77 -2.23 0.64
C PRO A 176 -11.25 -2.39 0.60
N LEU A 177 -10.67 -3.20 1.49
CA LEU A 177 -9.28 -3.63 1.40
C LEU A 177 -9.18 -4.95 0.65
N ALA A 178 -8.15 -5.13 -0.16
CA ALA A 178 -7.75 -6.40 -0.75
C ALA A 178 -6.40 -6.86 -0.16
N VAL A 179 -6.00 -8.10 -0.45
CA VAL A 179 -4.66 -8.61 -0.13
C VAL A 179 -3.90 -8.91 -1.42
N ILE A 180 -2.72 -8.32 -1.58
CA ILE A 180 -1.77 -8.64 -2.64
C ILE A 180 -0.81 -9.70 -2.08
N GLU A 181 -0.84 -10.91 -2.63
CA GLU A 181 0.12 -11.98 -2.33
C GLU A 181 1.36 -11.80 -3.20
N LEU A 182 2.38 -11.13 -2.67
CA LEU A 182 3.54 -10.70 -3.45
C LEU A 182 4.73 -11.66 -3.32
N GLY A 183 5.03 -12.43 -4.36
CA GLY A 183 6.27 -13.22 -4.48
C GLY A 183 7.32 -12.53 -5.36
N VAL A 184 8.18 -11.69 -4.77
CA VAL A 184 9.40 -11.15 -5.43
C VAL A 184 10.54 -12.15 -5.30
N ARG A 185 11.11 -12.62 -6.41
CA ARG A 185 12.33 -13.46 -6.40
C ARG A 185 13.56 -12.66 -6.80
N GLY A 186 14.71 -13.04 -6.24
CA GLY A 186 16.01 -12.40 -6.52
C GLY A 186 16.29 -11.12 -5.74
N SER A 187 15.35 -10.64 -4.91
CA SER A 187 15.59 -9.50 -4.00
C SER A 187 14.70 -9.59 -2.77
N MET A 188 15.23 -9.21 -1.60
CA MET A 188 14.44 -8.96 -0.39
C MET A 188 13.89 -7.52 -0.34
N GLN A 189 14.36 -6.64 -1.23
CA GLN A 189 13.98 -5.23 -1.32
C GLN A 189 13.24 -4.96 -2.62
N PHE A 190 12.11 -4.28 -2.53
CA PHE A 190 11.27 -3.88 -3.65
C PHE A 190 10.62 -2.53 -3.35
N GLU A 191 10.19 -1.83 -4.39
CA GLU A 191 9.44 -0.59 -4.27
C GLU A 191 7.99 -0.80 -4.67
N VAL A 192 7.07 -0.10 -4.01
CA VAL A 192 5.66 0.00 -4.44
C VAL A 192 5.31 1.47 -4.61
N ASN A 193 5.03 1.90 -5.85
CA ASN A 193 4.80 3.30 -6.23
C ASN A 193 5.93 4.26 -5.74
N GLY A 194 7.17 3.78 -5.71
CA GLY A 194 8.35 4.52 -5.22
C GLY A 194 8.50 4.56 -3.70
N PHE A 195 7.74 3.75 -2.96
CA PHE A 195 7.98 3.49 -1.53
C PHE A 195 8.76 2.18 -1.36
N GLU A 196 10.01 2.28 -0.91
CA GLU A 196 10.90 1.14 -0.64
C GLU A 196 10.41 0.29 0.55
N ILE A 197 10.42 -1.03 0.36
CA ILE A 197 10.04 -2.04 1.34
C ILE A 197 11.10 -3.14 1.35
N ASP A 198 11.64 -3.45 2.54
CA ASP A 198 12.38 -4.69 2.78
C ASP A 198 11.43 -5.74 3.36
N LYS A 199 11.34 -6.90 2.71
CA LYS A 199 10.46 -8.01 3.08
C LYS A 199 10.62 -8.45 4.55
N ARG A 200 11.82 -8.31 5.14
CA ARG A 200 12.09 -8.66 6.54
C ARG A 200 11.47 -7.68 7.54
N GLN A 201 11.11 -6.48 7.11
CA GLN A 201 10.43 -5.49 7.96
C GLN A 201 8.91 -5.67 7.99
N VAL A 202 8.36 -6.38 7.01
CA VAL A 202 6.92 -6.54 6.79
C VAL A 202 6.42 -7.98 6.94
N SER A 203 7.30 -8.98 6.88
CA SER A 203 7.01 -10.39 7.16
C SER A 203 6.87 -10.65 8.68
N PRO A 204 5.95 -11.53 9.11
CA PRO A 204 5.87 -11.99 10.51
C PRO A 204 7.13 -12.75 10.97
N GLU A 205 7.91 -13.32 10.05
CA GLU A 205 9.15 -14.07 10.34
C GLU A 205 10.39 -13.18 10.49
N ALA A 206 10.25 -11.87 10.22
CA ALA A 206 11.32 -10.88 10.31
C ALA A 206 12.60 -11.28 9.53
N GLU A 207 13.75 -11.36 10.19
CA GLU A 207 15.03 -11.76 9.58
C GLU A 207 15.09 -13.25 9.16
N GLU A 208 14.14 -14.07 9.61
CA GLU A 208 14.05 -15.50 9.24
C GLU A 208 13.19 -15.74 7.98
N ALA A 209 12.56 -14.70 7.43
CA ALA A 209 11.61 -14.78 6.33
C ALA A 209 12.18 -15.46 5.06
N ASP A 210 11.53 -16.55 4.60
CA ASP A 210 11.94 -17.24 3.36
C ASP A 210 11.85 -16.27 2.16
N PRO A 211 12.95 -16.01 1.44
CA PRO A 211 12.97 -15.16 0.25
C PRO A 211 11.96 -15.53 -0.85
N LEU A 212 11.68 -16.82 -1.02
CA LEU A 212 10.86 -17.36 -2.11
C LEU A 212 9.36 -17.38 -1.80
N GLU A 213 8.97 -17.28 -0.53
CA GLU A 213 7.57 -17.30 -0.10
C GLU A 213 6.86 -15.97 -0.47
N PRO A 214 5.59 -15.98 -0.93
CA PRO A 214 4.83 -14.76 -1.10
C PRO A 214 4.64 -14.02 0.23
N ILE A 215 4.59 -12.69 0.20
CA ILE A 215 4.21 -11.89 1.36
C ILE A 215 2.82 -11.29 1.18
N PRO A 216 1.88 -11.54 2.12
CA PRO A 216 0.55 -10.92 2.09
C PRO A 216 0.64 -9.43 2.45
N MET A 217 0.07 -8.55 1.63
CA MET A 217 0.02 -7.10 1.89
C MET A 217 -1.38 -6.52 1.67
N LEU A 218 -1.88 -5.78 2.66
CA LEU A 218 -3.17 -5.09 2.57
C LEU A 218 -3.07 -3.88 1.63
N ALA A 219 -3.99 -3.81 0.67
CA ALA A 219 -4.13 -2.76 -0.33
C ALA A 219 -5.54 -2.14 -0.26
N PHE A 220 -5.70 -0.90 -0.70
CA PHE A 220 -7.01 -0.28 -0.87
C PHE A 220 -7.61 -0.65 -2.23
N SER A 221 -8.91 -0.89 -2.27
CA SER A 221 -9.72 -0.99 -3.48
C SER A 221 -10.66 0.23 -3.60
N PRO A 222 -10.68 0.96 -4.73
CA PRO A 222 -9.77 0.83 -5.86
C PRO A 222 -8.35 1.35 -5.57
N GLY A 223 -7.34 0.71 -6.16
CA GLY A 223 -5.95 1.14 -6.08
C GLY A 223 -5.10 0.57 -7.22
N LEU A 224 -4.05 1.30 -7.62
CA LEU A 224 -3.06 0.82 -8.59
C LEU A 224 -1.68 0.85 -7.95
N TYR A 225 -1.01 -0.30 -7.97
CA TYR A 225 0.28 -0.54 -7.32
C TYR A 225 1.31 -0.98 -8.36
N SER A 226 2.22 -0.08 -8.72
CA SER A 226 3.40 -0.39 -9.52
C SER A 226 4.48 -0.95 -8.60
N ILE A 227 4.84 -2.21 -8.78
CA ILE A 227 5.81 -2.93 -7.95
C ILE A 227 7.07 -3.18 -8.77
N THR A 228 8.21 -2.69 -8.31
CA THR A 228 9.51 -2.72 -9.00
C THR A 228 10.61 -3.22 -8.07
N VAL A 229 11.71 -3.69 -8.65
CA VAL A 229 12.98 -3.84 -7.93
C VAL A 229 13.98 -2.95 -8.65
N ASP A 230 14.63 -2.05 -7.92
CA ASP A 230 15.73 -1.22 -8.42
C ASP A 230 16.78 -1.08 -7.30
N THR A 231 17.78 -1.95 -7.33
CA THR A 231 18.87 -2.02 -6.35
C THR A 231 20.20 -2.07 -7.07
N ALA A 232 21.30 -1.75 -6.39
CA ALA A 232 22.64 -1.86 -6.99
C ALA A 232 22.94 -3.28 -7.53
N ALA A 233 22.38 -4.32 -6.90
CA ALA A 233 22.59 -5.72 -7.27
C ALA A 233 21.61 -6.21 -8.36
N THR A 234 20.36 -5.75 -8.32
CA THR A 234 19.23 -6.38 -9.03
C THR A 234 18.19 -5.38 -9.50
N THR A 235 17.54 -5.66 -10.62
CA THR A 235 16.50 -4.82 -11.24
C THR A 235 15.34 -5.66 -11.76
N SER A 236 14.15 -5.08 -11.94
CA SER A 236 13.04 -5.75 -12.64
C SER A 236 12.29 -4.79 -13.57
N PRO A 237 11.64 -5.28 -14.65
CA PRO A 237 10.80 -4.45 -15.52
C PRO A 237 9.54 -3.92 -14.82
N GLY A 238 9.28 -4.35 -13.57
CA GLY A 238 8.11 -4.00 -12.79
C GLY A 238 6.83 -4.74 -13.20
N VAL A 239 5.85 -4.71 -12.31
CA VAL A 239 4.47 -5.17 -12.55
C VAL A 239 3.48 -4.14 -12.00
N ALA A 240 2.41 -3.87 -12.74
CA ALA A 240 1.32 -3.00 -12.29
C ALA A 240 0.13 -3.87 -11.85
N VAL A 241 -0.31 -3.67 -10.60
CA VAL A 241 -1.37 -4.45 -9.95
C VAL A 241 -2.57 -3.54 -9.72
N LEU A 242 -3.69 -3.85 -10.37
CA LEU A 242 -4.97 -3.19 -10.12
C LEU A 242 -5.71 -3.96 -9.01
N SER A 243 -5.99 -3.26 -7.92
CA SER A 243 -6.89 -3.71 -6.86
C SER A 243 -8.24 -3.03 -7.09
N ASP A 244 -9.16 -3.68 -7.80
CA ASP A 244 -10.50 -3.14 -8.14
C ASP A 244 -11.64 -3.81 -7.38
N THR A 245 -11.36 -4.92 -6.69
CA THR A 245 -12.37 -5.77 -6.05
C THR A 245 -12.15 -5.77 -4.53
N PRO A 246 -13.14 -5.35 -3.71
CA PRO A 246 -13.10 -5.44 -2.25
C PRO A 246 -12.88 -6.87 -1.74
N LEU A 247 -12.07 -7.02 -0.69
CA LEU A 247 -11.74 -8.31 -0.03
C LEU A 247 -11.27 -9.43 -0.98
N ALA A 248 -10.65 -9.07 -2.10
CA ALA A 248 -10.03 -10.02 -3.04
C ALA A 248 -8.60 -10.42 -2.62
N GLU A 249 -8.19 -11.63 -3.02
CA GLU A 249 -6.80 -12.09 -3.03
C GLU A 249 -6.21 -11.89 -4.42
N ILE A 250 -5.07 -11.20 -4.52
CA ILE A 250 -4.44 -10.82 -5.78
C ILE A 250 -3.03 -11.42 -5.83
N PRO A 251 -2.84 -12.61 -6.43
CA PRO A 251 -1.53 -13.25 -6.54
C PRO A 251 -0.64 -12.56 -7.56
N VAL A 252 0.52 -12.09 -7.12
CA VAL A 252 1.48 -11.34 -7.92
C VAL A 252 2.87 -11.93 -7.71
N SER A 253 3.54 -12.36 -8.79
CA SER A 253 4.91 -12.85 -8.66
C SER A 253 5.74 -12.54 -9.90
N PHE A 254 6.97 -12.10 -9.68
CA PHE A 254 7.95 -11.83 -10.73
C PHE A 254 9.37 -12.13 -10.23
N GLN A 255 10.31 -12.13 -11.16
CA GLN A 255 11.73 -12.36 -10.94
C GLN A 255 12.49 -11.05 -11.19
N ALA A 256 13.33 -10.63 -10.25
CA ALA A 256 14.35 -9.64 -10.51
C ALA A 256 15.55 -10.29 -11.21
N GLU A 257 16.22 -9.55 -12.08
CA GLU A 257 17.42 -9.93 -12.83
C GLU A 257 18.65 -9.20 -12.24
N PRO A 258 19.87 -9.76 -12.36
CA PRO A 258 21.08 -9.11 -11.85
C PRO A 258 21.43 -7.90 -12.73
N THR A 259 21.95 -6.82 -12.14
CA THR A 259 22.41 -5.66 -12.93
C THR A 259 23.73 -5.97 -13.65
N ASP A 260 23.98 -5.31 -14.79
CA ASP A 260 25.27 -5.38 -15.49
C ASP A 260 26.44 -4.96 -14.57
N GLU A 261 26.21 -3.99 -13.67
CA GLU A 261 27.19 -3.57 -12.68
C GLU A 261 27.51 -4.70 -11.67
N PHE A 262 26.50 -5.38 -11.16
CA PHE A 262 26.66 -6.49 -10.23
C PHE A 262 27.34 -7.70 -10.87
N VAL A 263 26.93 -8.09 -12.08
CA VAL A 263 27.64 -9.13 -12.86
C VAL A 263 29.10 -8.72 -13.08
N GLY A 264 29.35 -7.44 -13.40
CA GLY A 264 30.70 -6.90 -13.54
C GLY A 264 31.52 -6.89 -12.24
N VAL A 265 30.90 -6.71 -11.07
CA VAL A 265 31.56 -6.87 -9.76
C VAL A 265 31.95 -8.33 -9.54
N VAL A 266 31.00 -9.27 -9.69
CA VAL A 266 31.27 -10.71 -9.47
C VAL A 266 32.33 -11.23 -10.43
N GLN A 267 32.32 -10.82 -11.72
CA GLN A 267 33.35 -11.17 -12.69
C GLN A 267 34.75 -10.76 -12.20
N ARG A 268 34.92 -9.54 -11.69
CA ARG A 268 36.23 -9.06 -11.19
C ARG A 268 36.71 -9.83 -9.97
N GLU A 269 35.82 -10.19 -9.05
CA GLU A 269 36.17 -10.98 -7.87
C GLU A 269 36.54 -12.43 -8.24
N VAL A 270 35.84 -13.03 -9.21
CA VAL A 270 36.20 -14.36 -9.75
C VAL A 270 37.55 -14.31 -10.46
N ASP A 271 37.79 -13.31 -11.32
CA ASP A 271 39.07 -13.13 -12.02
C ASP A 271 40.23 -12.92 -11.02
N ALA A 272 40.02 -12.12 -9.96
CA ALA A 272 41.00 -11.87 -8.92
C ALA A 272 41.32 -13.15 -8.11
N PHE A 273 40.30 -13.91 -7.73
CA PHE A 273 40.46 -15.21 -7.06
C PHE A 273 41.26 -16.22 -7.92
N LEU A 274 40.94 -16.32 -9.22
CA LEU A 274 41.68 -17.20 -10.14
C LEU A 274 43.13 -16.73 -10.35
N ALA A 275 43.37 -15.41 -10.39
CA ALA A 275 44.71 -14.84 -10.43
C ALA A 275 45.53 -15.14 -9.16
N GLU A 276 44.92 -15.07 -7.97
CA GLU A 276 45.57 -15.46 -6.71
C GLU A 276 45.90 -16.96 -6.71
N CYS A 277 44.97 -17.80 -7.16
CA CYS A 277 45.20 -19.23 -7.37
C CYS A 277 46.42 -19.53 -8.26
N ALA A 278 46.60 -18.78 -9.36
CA ALA A 278 47.73 -18.93 -10.26
C ALA A 278 49.09 -18.52 -9.64
N THR A 279 49.11 -17.81 -8.51
CA THR A 279 50.36 -17.52 -7.79
C THR A 279 50.93 -18.74 -7.06
N GLN A 280 50.09 -19.73 -6.72
CA GLN A 280 50.49 -20.88 -5.91
C GLN A 280 51.46 -21.81 -6.68
N LYS A 281 52.65 -22.04 -6.12
CA LYS A 281 53.72 -22.84 -6.75
C LYS A 281 53.63 -24.34 -6.41
N VAL A 282 52.45 -24.92 -6.58
CA VAL A 282 52.18 -26.35 -6.32
C VAL A 282 51.32 -26.96 -7.43
N LEU A 283 51.39 -28.29 -7.59
CA LEU A 283 50.66 -29.01 -8.64
C LEU A 283 49.14 -29.05 -8.43
N GLN A 284 48.68 -28.98 -7.18
CA GLN A 284 47.26 -28.87 -6.81
C GLN A 284 47.15 -27.68 -5.85
N PRO A 285 46.92 -26.46 -6.38
CA PRO A 285 46.70 -25.27 -5.56
C PRO A 285 45.55 -25.44 -4.57
N THR A 286 45.78 -25.07 -3.31
CA THR A 286 44.79 -25.27 -2.24
C THR A 286 43.64 -24.29 -2.39
N GLY A 287 42.41 -24.80 -2.37
CA GLY A 287 41.19 -23.99 -2.51
C GLY A 287 40.86 -23.58 -3.95
N CYS A 288 41.61 -24.05 -4.95
CA CYS A 288 41.46 -23.64 -6.33
C CYS A 288 40.73 -24.70 -7.18
N PRO A 289 40.00 -24.30 -8.23
CA PRO A 289 39.20 -25.22 -9.04
C PRO A 289 40.00 -26.00 -10.10
N PHE A 290 41.33 -25.88 -10.14
CA PHE A 290 42.20 -26.55 -11.10
C PHE A 290 43.43 -27.19 -10.42
N GLY A 291 44.01 -28.19 -11.08
CA GLY A 291 45.23 -28.86 -10.64
C GLY A 291 45.72 -29.85 -11.69
N TYR A 292 46.99 -30.27 -11.57
CA TYR A 292 47.64 -31.18 -12.50
C TYR A 292 48.23 -32.39 -11.77
N TYR A 293 47.90 -33.59 -12.24
CA TYR A 293 48.34 -34.84 -11.61
C TYR A 293 49.52 -35.47 -12.35
N VAL A 294 50.62 -35.67 -11.62
CA VAL A 294 51.81 -36.38 -12.15
C VAL A 294 52.14 -37.58 -11.26
N ARG A 295 52.61 -38.66 -11.87
CA ARG A 295 53.17 -39.85 -11.15
C ARG A 295 54.68 -39.77 -10.96
N ASN A 296 55.32 -38.86 -11.70
CA ASN A 296 56.76 -38.61 -11.70
C ASN A 296 57.11 -37.55 -10.63
N ARG A 297 58.40 -37.19 -10.54
CA ARG A 297 58.86 -36.14 -9.62
C ARG A 297 58.95 -34.80 -10.35
N ILE A 298 58.57 -33.69 -9.72
CA ILE A 298 58.87 -32.34 -10.25
C ILE A 298 60.30 -31.92 -9.90
N VAL A 299 60.97 -31.24 -10.82
CA VAL A 299 62.34 -30.72 -10.63
C VAL A 299 62.28 -29.37 -9.91
N GLU A 300 61.45 -28.46 -10.43
CA GLU A 300 61.21 -27.13 -9.88
C GLU A 300 59.71 -26.94 -9.60
N PRO A 301 59.31 -25.96 -8.76
CA PRO A 301 57.90 -25.65 -8.53
C PRO A 301 57.20 -25.21 -9.83
N PRO A 302 55.97 -25.68 -10.09
CA PRO A 302 55.23 -25.32 -11.31
C PRO A 302 54.89 -23.83 -11.35
N THR A 303 54.75 -23.28 -12.55
CA THR A 303 54.14 -21.97 -12.76
C THR A 303 52.77 -22.13 -13.39
N TRP A 304 51.79 -21.48 -12.79
CA TRP A 304 50.42 -21.39 -13.28
C TRP A 304 50.14 -20.03 -13.90
N SER A 305 49.20 -20.00 -14.83
CA SER A 305 48.55 -18.81 -15.37
C SER A 305 47.11 -19.18 -15.77
N ILE A 306 46.25 -18.18 -15.95
CA ILE A 306 44.91 -18.38 -16.52
C ILE A 306 45.00 -17.96 -17.99
N GLU A 307 44.75 -18.90 -18.90
CA GLU A 307 44.79 -18.68 -20.36
C GLU A 307 43.44 -18.15 -20.85
N GLU A 308 42.34 -18.70 -20.32
CA GLU A 308 40.97 -18.24 -20.59
C GLU A 308 40.21 -18.07 -19.27
N ASN A 309 39.82 -16.82 -18.97
CA ASN A 309 38.95 -16.50 -17.83
C ASN A 309 37.50 -16.96 -18.10
N PRO A 310 36.73 -17.31 -17.05
CA PRO A 310 35.32 -17.65 -17.20
C PRO A 310 34.51 -16.42 -17.62
N VAL A 311 33.42 -16.62 -18.35
CA VAL A 311 32.34 -15.63 -18.42
C VAL A 311 31.35 -15.95 -17.30
N VAL A 312 31.17 -15.02 -16.36
CA VAL A 312 30.23 -15.18 -15.25
C VAL A 312 28.80 -14.90 -15.73
N THR A 313 27.92 -15.87 -15.50
CA THR A 313 26.46 -15.73 -15.62
C THR A 313 25.80 -16.12 -14.30
N LEU A 314 24.84 -15.31 -13.85
CA LEU A 314 24.20 -15.46 -12.54
C LEU A 314 22.76 -15.97 -12.68
N GLU A 315 22.36 -16.85 -11.76
CA GLU A 315 20.98 -17.30 -11.61
C GLU A 315 20.49 -17.09 -10.15
N PRO A 316 19.18 -16.94 -9.90
CA PRO A 316 18.65 -16.77 -8.55
C PRO A 316 18.84 -18.04 -7.69
N ASP A 317 19.29 -17.87 -6.45
CA ASP A 317 19.52 -18.95 -5.47
C ASP A 317 18.98 -18.54 -4.09
N GLY A 318 17.68 -18.71 -3.90
CA GLY A 318 16.98 -18.31 -2.67
C GLY A 318 17.04 -16.80 -2.42
N ALA A 319 17.73 -16.41 -1.34
CA ALA A 319 17.99 -15.00 -0.97
C ALA A 319 19.02 -14.31 -1.85
N GLY A 320 19.82 -15.10 -2.58
CA GLY A 320 21.02 -14.64 -3.24
C GLY A 320 21.11 -15.12 -4.67
N TRP A 321 22.34 -15.26 -5.14
CA TRP A 321 22.66 -15.55 -6.52
C TRP A 321 23.68 -16.69 -6.60
N ALA A 322 23.54 -17.56 -7.59
CA ALA A 322 24.53 -18.57 -7.93
C ALA A 322 25.27 -18.19 -9.21
N ILE A 323 26.58 -18.40 -9.24
CA ILE A 323 27.33 -18.44 -10.49
C ILE A 323 27.00 -19.78 -11.15
N THR A 324 26.25 -19.72 -12.24
CA THR A 324 25.96 -20.87 -13.10
C THR A 324 27.26 -21.56 -13.52
N ARG A 325 27.22 -22.87 -13.74
CA ARG A 325 28.43 -23.65 -14.09
C ARG A 325 29.10 -23.06 -15.35
N THR A 326 30.26 -22.45 -15.17
CA THR A 326 31.04 -21.81 -16.23
C THR A 326 32.42 -22.46 -16.36
N GLN A 327 32.99 -22.40 -17.56
CA GLN A 327 34.28 -23.03 -17.90
C GLN A 327 35.40 -21.98 -17.94
N ALA A 328 36.59 -22.37 -17.52
CA ALA A 328 37.82 -21.60 -17.66
C ALA A 328 39.00 -22.54 -18.00
N VAL A 329 40.13 -21.96 -18.41
CA VAL A 329 41.35 -22.71 -18.77
C VAL A 329 42.54 -22.15 -18.01
N ALA A 330 43.11 -22.98 -17.15
CA ALA A 330 44.41 -22.72 -16.53
C ALA A 330 45.52 -23.31 -17.42
N LYS A 331 46.72 -22.76 -17.32
CA LYS A 331 47.92 -23.29 -17.97
C LYS A 331 48.99 -23.55 -16.94
N ILE A 332 49.59 -24.74 -17.00
CA ILE A 332 50.74 -25.12 -16.18
C ILE A 332 52.00 -25.26 -17.05
N ASP A 333 53.10 -24.67 -16.59
CA ASP A 333 54.46 -24.90 -17.08
C ASP A 333 55.30 -25.52 -15.94
N VAL A 334 55.85 -26.73 -16.15
CA VAL A 334 56.59 -27.48 -15.12
C VAL A 334 57.61 -28.46 -15.70
N GLN A 335 58.77 -28.63 -15.04
CA GLN A 335 59.73 -29.68 -15.38
C GLN A 335 59.50 -30.96 -14.57
N ILE A 336 59.42 -32.08 -15.29
CA ILE A 336 59.18 -33.40 -14.72
C ILE A 336 60.41 -34.28 -14.92
N GLN A 337 60.84 -34.92 -13.83
CA GLN A 337 61.82 -35.99 -13.82
C GLN A 337 61.13 -37.37 -13.76
N SER A 338 61.37 -38.18 -14.77
CA SER A 338 60.97 -39.60 -14.83
C SER A 338 61.57 -40.39 -13.67
N ILE A 339 60.71 -41.10 -12.92
CA ILE A 339 61.16 -41.98 -11.81
C ILE A 339 61.77 -43.31 -12.30
N PHE A 340 61.69 -43.60 -13.60
CA PHE A 340 62.16 -44.87 -14.18
C PHE A 340 63.60 -44.78 -14.69
N ASP A 341 63.94 -43.70 -15.39
CA ASP A 341 65.25 -43.49 -16.04
C ASP A 341 65.95 -42.18 -15.64
N GLY A 342 65.31 -41.34 -14.81
CA GLY A 342 65.87 -40.06 -14.35
C GLY A 342 65.89 -38.95 -15.41
N SER A 343 65.34 -39.18 -16.60
CA SER A 343 65.23 -38.17 -17.67
C SER A 343 64.36 -36.98 -17.23
N ILE A 344 64.72 -35.77 -17.69
CA ILE A 344 64.00 -34.53 -17.40
C ILE A 344 63.40 -34.01 -18.71
N TYR A 345 62.14 -33.55 -18.64
CA TYR A 345 61.43 -32.93 -19.75
C TYR A 345 60.50 -31.81 -19.25
N ASP A 346 60.36 -30.77 -20.05
CA ASP A 346 59.38 -29.70 -19.83
C ASP A 346 57.97 -30.19 -20.21
N VAL A 347 56.97 -29.77 -19.43
CA VAL A 347 55.54 -29.95 -19.71
C VAL A 347 54.85 -28.59 -19.66
N THR A 348 54.17 -28.27 -20.76
CA THR A 348 53.23 -27.15 -20.87
C THR A 348 51.87 -27.76 -21.20
N GLU A 349 50.89 -27.63 -20.31
CA GLU A 349 49.55 -28.23 -20.47
C GLU A 349 48.46 -27.19 -20.23
N LEU A 350 47.41 -27.23 -21.05
CA LEU A 350 46.16 -26.51 -20.82
C LEU A 350 45.21 -27.40 -19.99
N VAL A 351 44.83 -26.91 -18.82
CA VAL A 351 43.97 -27.58 -17.85
C VAL A 351 42.61 -26.89 -17.86
N PRO A 352 41.63 -27.39 -18.65
CA PRO A 352 40.26 -26.89 -18.57
C PRO A 352 39.64 -27.32 -17.24
N PHE A 353 38.88 -26.41 -16.64
CA PHE A 353 38.14 -26.65 -15.39
C PHE A 353 36.79 -25.94 -15.42
N PHE A 354 35.89 -26.36 -14.54
CA PHE A 354 34.62 -25.68 -14.32
C PHE A 354 34.55 -25.16 -12.89
N LEU A 355 33.82 -24.07 -12.73
CA LEU A 355 33.52 -23.47 -11.44
C LEU A 355 32.03 -23.12 -11.34
N THR A 356 31.58 -23.08 -10.10
CA THR A 356 30.31 -22.50 -9.67
C THR A 356 30.60 -21.58 -8.49
N GLY A 357 29.58 -20.91 -7.97
CA GLY A 357 29.72 -20.17 -6.73
C GLY A 357 28.37 -19.78 -6.16
N LYS A 358 28.36 -19.44 -4.87
CA LYS A 358 27.20 -18.86 -4.18
C LYS A 358 27.52 -17.45 -3.74
N ILE A 359 26.54 -16.56 -3.88
CA ILE A 359 26.65 -15.14 -3.59
C ILE A 359 25.51 -14.77 -2.64
N THR A 360 25.85 -14.34 -1.43
CA THR A 360 24.88 -13.84 -0.45
C THR A 360 25.00 -12.33 -0.36
N ILE A 361 23.89 -11.62 -0.56
CA ILE A 361 23.81 -10.19 -0.30
C ILE A 361 23.61 -10.02 1.21
N LEU A 362 24.51 -9.26 1.85
CA LEU A 362 24.48 -8.98 3.29
C LEU A 362 23.60 -7.76 3.60
N PRO A 363 23.11 -7.60 4.85
CA PRO A 363 22.21 -6.50 5.21
C PRO A 363 22.81 -5.08 5.06
N ASP A 364 24.13 -4.97 4.92
CA ASP A 364 24.84 -3.71 4.64
C ASP A 364 25.00 -3.40 3.13
N GLY A 365 24.40 -4.23 2.26
CA GLY A 365 24.48 -4.13 0.80
C GLY A 365 25.74 -4.72 0.19
N THR A 366 26.65 -5.31 0.98
CA THR A 366 27.85 -5.98 0.45
C THR A 366 27.55 -7.41 0.00
N ALA A 367 28.32 -7.94 -0.95
CA ALA A 367 28.16 -9.30 -1.44
C ALA A 367 29.28 -10.21 -0.91
N SER A 368 28.90 -11.34 -0.32
CA SER A 368 29.81 -12.43 0.05
C SER A 368 29.82 -13.47 -1.05
N ILE A 369 30.97 -13.70 -1.71
CA ILE A 369 31.11 -14.60 -2.86
C ILE A 369 31.95 -15.81 -2.46
N ALA A 370 31.38 -17.01 -2.58
CA ALA A 370 32.05 -18.29 -2.36
C ALA A 370 32.16 -19.06 -3.68
N VAL A 371 33.33 -19.03 -4.31
CA VAL A 371 33.65 -19.78 -5.53
C VAL A 371 34.03 -21.23 -5.19
N SER A 372 33.69 -22.19 -6.04
CA SER A 372 34.01 -23.62 -5.86
C SER A 372 34.23 -24.32 -7.20
N ALA A 373 34.97 -25.44 -7.17
CA ALA A 373 35.10 -26.34 -8.32
C ALA A 373 33.76 -27.01 -8.65
N ALA A 374 33.55 -27.34 -9.92
CA ALA A 374 32.35 -28.06 -10.38
C ALA A 374 32.71 -29.27 -11.25
N ASP A 375 32.14 -30.44 -10.93
CA ASP A 375 32.45 -31.75 -11.55
C ASP A 375 31.90 -31.92 -12.97
#